data_AF-A0A914CZ85-F1
#
_entry.id   AF-A0A914CZ85-F1
#
_cell.length_a   1.000
_cell.length_b   1.000
_cell.length_c   1.000
_cell.angle_alpha   90.00
_cell.angle_beta   90.00
_cell.angle_gamma   90.00
#
_symmetry.space_group_name_H-M   'P 1'
#
loop_
_entity.id
_entity.type
_entity.pdbx_description
1 polymer ?
#
loop_
_entity_poly.entity_id
_entity_poly.type
_entity_poly.pdbx_seq_one_letter_code
_entity_poly.pdbx_strand_id
1 'polypeptide(L)'
;MLEEQGKVPWPDMLNKYTSIVRELSQLQDMLRRSAVPAGLDDDARFFKSHLVVPQLVSLEYDSALHKSTEGRVPAWTHEIVPEALRTKLPIHLPNVPEVADAEMSTYEFEQMIKETQGLNKEMESIMEELEDVIKDTCEQKLTLKEKEAARKAPPVAETVNLVLAMMAGKGIRAADLLPKSK
;
A
#
# COMPACT_ATOMS: atom_id res chain seq x y z
N MET A 1 16.99 26.83 -7.86
CA MET A 1 16.38 25.51 -7.58
C MET A 1 14.85 25.52 -7.55
N LEU A 2 14.17 26.63 -7.23
CA LEU A 2 12.69 26.72 -7.37
C LEU A 2 12.22 27.02 -8.81
N GLU A 3 13.07 27.63 -9.65
CA GLU A 3 12.72 28.00 -11.03
C GLU A 3 12.70 26.83 -12.03
N GLU A 4 13.27 25.66 -11.68
CA GLU A 4 13.26 24.45 -12.53
C GLU A 4 12.00 23.61 -12.38
N GLN A 5 11.20 23.81 -11.33
CA GLN A 5 9.98 23.02 -11.10
C GLN A 5 8.87 23.33 -12.10
N GLY A 6 8.94 24.47 -12.80
CA GLY A 6 7.98 24.83 -13.84
C GLY A 6 8.08 24.00 -15.13
N LYS A 7 9.10 23.13 -15.27
CA LYS A 7 9.34 22.33 -16.48
C LYS A 7 9.04 20.84 -16.36
N VAL A 8 8.68 20.35 -15.17
CA VAL A 8 8.38 18.92 -14.98
C VAL A 8 6.88 18.71 -15.24
N PRO A 9 6.50 17.79 -16.15
CA PRO A 9 5.08 17.47 -16.34
C PRO A 9 4.51 16.95 -15.02
N TRP A 10 3.37 17.51 -14.61
CA TRP A 10 2.70 17.21 -13.33
C TRP A 10 2.55 15.70 -13.02
N PRO A 11 2.22 14.82 -13.99
CA PRO A 11 2.17 13.37 -13.73
C PRO A 11 3.50 12.77 -13.25
N ASP A 12 4.64 13.21 -13.81
CA ASP A 12 5.95 12.69 -13.44
C ASP A 12 6.36 13.17 -12.04
N MET A 13 5.98 14.40 -11.69
CA MET A 13 6.16 14.92 -10.33
C MET A 13 5.36 14.07 -9.35
N LEU A 14 4.07 13.84 -9.61
CA LEU A 14 3.22 13.00 -8.76
C LEU A 14 3.78 11.59 -8.59
N ASN A 15 4.24 10.96 -9.66
CA ASN A 15 4.86 9.63 -9.58
C ASN A 15 6.08 9.61 -8.64
N LYS A 16 6.92 10.65 -8.68
CA LYS A 16 8.06 10.78 -7.75
C LYS A 16 7.60 10.97 -6.31
N TYR A 17 6.60 11.81 -6.06
CA TYR A 17 6.02 11.97 -4.72
C TYR A 17 5.41 10.67 -4.20
N THR A 18 4.67 9.93 -5.02
CA THR A 18 4.12 8.62 -4.64
C THR A 18 5.23 7.64 -4.31
N SER A 19 6.36 7.64 -5.04
CA SER A 19 7.51 6.81 -4.71
C SER A 19 8.11 7.18 -3.35
N ILE A 20 8.31 8.47 -3.09
CA ILE A 20 8.85 8.96 -1.81
C ILE A 20 7.90 8.60 -0.66
N VAL A 21 6.59 8.83 -0.82
CA VAL A 21 5.58 8.48 0.19
C VAL A 21 5.61 7.00 0.49
N ARG A 22 5.70 6.14 -0.53
CA ARG A 22 5.81 4.69 -0.35
C ARG A 22 7.05 4.31 0.45
N GLU A 23 8.21 4.87 0.10
CA GLU A 23 9.48 4.60 0.80
C GLU A 23 9.44 5.09 2.25
N LEU A 24 8.84 6.27 2.50
CA LEU A 24 8.65 6.81 3.85
C LEU A 24 7.70 5.96 4.69
N SER A 25 6.58 5.50 4.12
CA SER A 25 5.64 4.59 4.81
C SER A 25 6.32 3.27 5.16
N GLN A 26 7.10 2.71 4.23
CA GLN A 26 7.89 1.50 4.50
C GLN A 26 8.90 1.72 5.64
N LEU A 27 9.61 2.84 5.66
CA LEU A 27 10.52 3.19 6.73
C LEU A 27 9.78 3.32 8.07
N GLN A 28 8.61 3.96 8.09
CA GLN A 28 7.77 4.12 9.29
C GLN A 28 7.33 2.76 9.84
N ASP A 29 6.91 1.84 8.99
CA ASP A 29 6.52 0.49 9.40
C ASP A 29 7.71 -0.30 9.93
N MET A 30 8.88 -0.18 9.28
CA MET A 30 10.11 -0.79 9.78
C MET A 30 10.48 -0.24 11.16
N LEU A 31 10.35 1.06 11.39
CA LEU A 31 10.62 1.68 12.69
C LEU A 31 9.65 1.19 13.78
N ARG A 32 8.37 0.98 13.45
CA ARG A 32 7.36 0.44 14.38
C ARG A 32 7.60 -1.03 14.75
N ARG A 33 8.05 -1.83 13.77
CA ARG A 33 8.30 -3.27 13.91
C ARG A 33 9.71 -3.62 14.36
N SER A 34 10.59 -2.63 14.51
CA SER A 34 12.02 -2.85 14.61
C SER A 34 12.44 -3.49 15.94
N ALA A 35 13.08 -4.66 15.77
CA ALA A 35 14.03 -5.34 16.66
C ALA A 35 13.49 -6.21 17.81
N VAL A 36 12.41 -6.96 17.54
CA VAL A 36 12.14 -8.23 18.23
C VAL A 36 12.00 -9.35 17.18
N PRO A 37 12.55 -10.56 17.38
CA PRO A 37 12.47 -11.68 16.42
C PRO A 37 11.06 -12.27 16.15
N ALA A 38 9.97 -11.54 16.44
CA ALA A 38 8.62 -12.11 16.48
C ALA A 38 7.52 -11.29 15.77
N GLY A 39 7.87 -10.21 15.04
CA GLY A 39 6.89 -9.49 14.21
C GLY A 39 5.77 -8.76 14.96
N LEU A 40 5.92 -8.57 16.29
CA LEU A 40 5.01 -7.78 17.10
C LEU A 40 5.39 -6.29 16.98
N ASP A 41 4.39 -5.42 16.76
CA ASP A 41 4.60 -3.97 16.79
C ASP A 41 5.09 -3.58 18.19
N ASP A 42 6.29 -3.00 18.28
CA ASP A 42 6.94 -2.65 19.55
C ASP A 42 7.03 -1.13 19.73
N ASP A 43 6.24 -0.34 18.99
CA ASP A 43 6.20 1.13 19.08
C ASP A 43 7.59 1.80 19.14
N ALA A 44 8.53 1.26 18.36
CA ALA A 44 9.94 1.66 18.36
C ALA A 44 10.65 1.59 19.74
N ARG A 45 10.17 0.77 20.69
CA ARG A 45 10.76 0.63 22.03
C ARG A 45 12.21 0.18 21.99
N PHE A 46 12.60 -0.66 21.03
CA PHE A 46 14.00 -0.98 20.80
C PHE A 46 14.87 0.27 20.58
N PHE A 47 14.44 1.21 19.74
CA PHE A 47 15.19 2.45 19.54
C PHE A 47 15.12 3.38 20.74
N LYS A 48 14.03 3.33 21.53
CA LYS A 48 13.90 4.10 22.77
C LYS A 48 14.81 3.58 23.89
N SER A 49 15.18 2.29 23.87
CA SER A 49 16.03 1.68 24.89
C SER A 49 17.53 1.73 24.58
N HIS A 50 17.91 2.08 23.34
CA HIS A 50 19.31 2.16 22.92
C HIS A 50 19.76 3.61 22.74
N LEU A 51 20.94 3.92 23.26
CA LEU A 51 21.58 5.22 23.09
C LEU A 51 22.68 5.11 22.02
N VAL A 52 22.65 5.99 21.03
CA VAL A 52 23.72 6.12 20.03
C VAL A 52 24.71 7.17 20.51
N VAL A 53 25.97 6.77 20.67
CA VAL A 53 27.08 7.64 21.10
C VAL A 53 28.24 7.48 20.12
N PRO A 54 28.87 8.58 19.67
CA PRO A 54 30.11 8.51 18.89
C PRO A 54 31.21 7.84 19.73
N GLN A 55 31.79 6.74 19.22
CA GLN A 55 32.90 6.07 19.90
C GLN A 55 34.24 6.78 19.69
N LEU A 56 34.42 7.38 18.52
CA LEU A 56 35.64 8.10 18.16
C LEU A 56 35.27 9.33 17.34
N VAL A 57 35.89 10.46 17.67
CA VAL A 57 35.83 11.69 16.89
C VAL A 57 37.24 11.96 16.40
N SER A 58 37.42 12.08 15.09
CA SER A 58 38.72 12.27 14.44
C SER A 58 38.58 13.22 13.25
N LEU A 59 39.67 13.97 13.00
CA LEU A 59 39.81 14.80 11.80
C LEU A 59 40.41 14.02 10.63
N GLU A 60 40.81 12.76 10.85
CA GLU A 60 41.37 11.90 9.82
C GLU A 60 40.28 11.40 8.87
N TYR A 61 40.64 11.34 7.59
CA TYR A 61 39.75 10.86 6.55
C TYR A 61 39.41 9.39 6.75
N ASP A 62 38.12 9.10 6.89
CA ASP A 62 37.61 7.73 7.00
C ASP A 62 37.02 7.29 5.66
N SER A 63 37.80 6.47 4.93
CA SER A 63 37.38 5.93 3.63
C SER A 63 36.15 5.03 3.71
N ALA A 64 35.93 4.35 4.84
CA ALA A 64 34.78 3.47 5.03
C ALA A 64 33.51 4.28 5.26
N LEU A 65 33.60 5.32 6.09
CA LEU A 65 32.52 6.28 6.32
C LEU A 65 32.18 7.06 5.05
N HIS A 66 33.19 7.49 4.31
CA HIS A 66 33.00 8.21 3.07
C HIS A 66 32.28 7.35 2.02
N LYS A 67 32.64 6.07 1.93
CA LYS A 67 31.96 5.14 1.01
C LYS A 67 30.52 4.83 1.44
N SER A 68 30.28 4.60 2.74
CA SER A 68 28.95 4.23 3.24
C SER A 68 27.95 5.38 3.19
N THR A 69 28.42 6.61 3.33
CA THR A 69 27.61 7.83 3.23
C THR A 69 27.53 8.38 1.80
N GLU A 70 28.00 7.62 0.81
CA GLU A 70 28.02 8.03 -0.62
C GLU A 70 28.71 9.39 -0.82
N GLY A 71 29.77 9.62 -0.08
CA GLY A 71 30.59 10.82 -0.13
C GLY A 71 30.09 11.99 0.71
N ARG A 72 28.99 11.84 1.47
CA ARG A 72 28.41 12.93 2.26
C ARG A 72 29.22 13.29 3.51
N VAL A 73 29.85 12.31 4.16
CA VAL A 73 30.62 12.54 5.40
C VAL A 73 32.04 12.00 5.23
N PRO A 74 33.07 12.85 5.20
CA PRO A 74 34.46 12.40 5.05
C PRO A 74 35.10 11.92 6.36
N ALA A 75 34.64 12.40 7.51
CA ALA A 75 35.12 12.03 8.84
C ALA A 75 34.10 12.43 9.92
N TRP A 76 34.11 11.74 11.07
CA TRP A 76 33.35 12.15 12.24
C TRP A 76 34.11 13.21 13.03
N THR A 77 33.84 14.48 12.75
CA THR A 77 34.48 15.62 13.42
C THR A 77 33.60 16.20 14.55
N HIS A 78 34.20 16.99 15.43
CA HIS A 78 33.49 17.68 16.50
C HIS A 78 32.42 18.67 15.99
N GLU A 79 32.48 19.06 14.72
CA GLU A 79 31.49 19.94 14.09
C GLU A 79 30.33 19.17 13.46
N ILE A 80 30.61 18.00 12.87
CA ILE A 80 29.60 17.22 12.14
C ILE A 80 28.77 16.37 13.09
N VAL A 81 29.41 15.78 14.11
CA VAL A 81 28.76 14.86 15.04
C VAL A 81 27.53 15.46 15.74
N PRO A 82 27.59 16.70 16.30
CA PRO A 82 26.41 17.30 16.94
C PRO A 82 25.24 17.52 15.98
N GLU A 83 25.52 17.90 14.73
CA GLU A 83 24.48 18.13 13.73
C GLU A 83 23.89 16.81 13.21
N ALA A 84 24.71 15.77 13.02
CA ALA A 84 24.26 14.46 12.58
C ALA A 84 23.45 13.71 13.65
N LEU A 85 23.75 13.93 14.94
CA LEU A 85 23.02 13.33 16.07
C LEU A 85 21.93 14.25 16.65
N ARG A 86 21.63 15.35 15.97
CA ARG A 86 20.65 16.32 16.44
C ARG A 86 19.25 15.70 16.47
N THR A 87 18.63 15.70 17.65
CA THR A 87 17.22 15.29 17.84
C THR A 87 16.25 16.47 17.90
N LYS A 88 16.76 17.70 18.01
CA LYS A 88 15.95 18.91 18.02
C LYS A 88 15.41 19.20 16.62
N LEU A 89 14.08 19.28 16.49
CA LEU A 89 13.40 19.63 15.25
C LEU A 89 14.00 20.91 14.62
N PRO A 90 14.09 20.98 13.28
CA PRO A 90 14.56 22.17 12.58
C PRO A 90 13.59 23.33 12.79
N ILE A 91 14.14 24.53 13.02
CA ILE A 91 13.40 25.75 13.40
C ILE A 91 12.34 26.18 12.37
N HIS A 92 12.48 25.75 11.12
CA HIS A 92 11.54 26.08 10.03
C HIS A 92 10.29 25.20 9.97
N LEU A 93 10.27 24.06 10.66
CA LEU A 93 9.01 23.38 10.89
C LEU A 93 8.29 24.14 12.00
N PRO A 94 7.00 24.47 11.86
CA PRO A 94 6.23 25.02 12.97
C PRO A 94 6.43 24.09 14.17
N ASN A 95 6.55 24.66 15.37
CA ASN A 95 6.45 23.89 16.61
C ASN A 95 5.01 23.36 16.70
N VAL A 96 4.70 22.33 15.91
CA VAL A 96 3.47 21.54 15.98
C VAL A 96 3.11 21.21 17.43
N PRO A 97 4.06 20.86 18.33
CA PRO A 97 3.74 20.68 19.74
C PRO A 97 3.20 21.95 20.43
N GLU A 98 3.72 23.16 20.18
CA GLU A 98 3.24 24.37 20.88
C GLU A 98 1.80 24.75 20.49
N VAL A 99 1.44 24.59 19.21
CA VAL A 99 0.06 24.85 18.74
C VAL A 99 -0.88 23.76 19.25
N ALA A 100 -0.45 22.49 19.20
CA ALA A 100 -1.23 21.37 19.71
C ALA A 100 -1.42 21.45 21.24
N ASP A 101 -0.42 21.87 22.01
CA ASP A 101 -0.50 22.03 23.47
C ASP A 101 -1.46 23.16 23.86
N ALA A 102 -1.47 24.27 23.10
CA ALA A 102 -2.41 25.37 23.29
C ALA A 102 -3.86 24.94 23.01
N GLU A 103 -4.09 24.17 21.93
CA GLU A 103 -5.41 23.61 21.60
C GLU A 103 -5.87 22.55 22.62
N MET A 104 -4.97 21.66 23.09
CA MET A 104 -5.28 20.67 24.12
C MET A 104 -5.68 21.28 25.47
N SER A 105 -5.19 22.48 25.81
CA SER A 105 -5.55 23.16 27.06
C SER A 105 -7.04 23.54 27.16
N THR A 106 -7.76 23.52 26.02
CA THR A 106 -9.19 23.87 25.93
C THR A 106 -10.13 22.67 26.09
N TYR A 107 -9.63 21.44 26.08
CA TYR A 107 -10.44 20.22 26.11
C TYR A 107 -10.16 19.37 27.36
N GLU A 108 -11.19 18.78 27.94
CA GLU A 108 -11.01 17.77 28.97
C GLU A 108 -10.49 16.47 28.35
N PHE A 109 -9.37 15.95 28.87
CA PHE A 109 -8.66 14.78 28.33
C PHE A 109 -9.56 13.53 28.16
N GLU A 110 -10.50 13.31 29.10
CA GLU A 110 -11.44 12.18 29.01
C GLU A 110 -12.44 12.32 27.85
N GLN A 111 -12.91 13.53 27.56
CA GLN A 111 -13.80 13.79 26.43
C GLN A 111 -13.08 13.51 25.10
N MET A 112 -11.83 13.95 24.97
CA MET A 112 -11.01 13.75 23.77
C MET A 112 -10.74 12.28 23.49
N ILE A 113 -10.48 11.47 24.52
CA ILE A 113 -10.33 10.00 24.38
C ILE A 113 -11.63 9.37 23.88
N LYS A 114 -12.76 9.73 24.48
CA LYS A 114 -14.07 9.17 24.12
C LYS A 114 -14.44 9.52 22.67
N GLU A 115 -14.22 10.77 22.26
CA GLU A 115 -14.45 11.22 20.89
C GLU A 115 -13.52 10.49 19.90
N THR A 116 -12.23 10.36 20.23
CA THR A 116 -11.26 9.62 19.40
C THR A 116 -11.67 8.16 19.22
N GLN A 117 -12.09 7.49 20.29
CA GLN A 117 -12.58 6.11 20.24
C GLN A 117 -13.88 5.98 19.43
N GLY A 118 -14.79 6.95 19.55
CA GLY A 118 -16.02 7.00 18.77
C GLY A 118 -15.72 7.11 17.27
N LEU A 119 -14.86 8.05 16.89
CA LEU A 119 -14.45 8.25 15.49
C LEU A 119 -13.70 7.04 14.93
N ASN A 120 -12.84 6.39 15.72
CA ASN A 120 -12.16 5.15 15.28
C ASN A 120 -13.18 4.04 15.00
N LYS A 121 -14.20 3.89 15.85
CA LYS A 121 -15.26 2.89 15.65
C LYS A 121 -16.12 3.20 14.42
N GLU A 122 -16.41 4.47 14.16
CA GLU A 122 -17.12 4.90 12.94
C GLU A 122 -16.27 4.62 11.69
N MET A 123 -14.97 4.88 11.73
CA MET A 123 -14.03 4.55 10.65
C MET A 123 -14.00 3.04 10.38
N GLU A 124 -13.92 2.21 11.43
CA GLU A 124 -13.99 0.75 11.31
C GLU A 124 -15.30 0.29 10.67
N SER A 125 -16.44 0.86 11.07
CA SER A 125 -17.75 0.57 10.45
C SER A 125 -17.78 0.92 8.97
N ILE A 126 -17.25 2.08 8.58
CA ILE A 126 -17.20 2.50 7.16
C ILE A 126 -16.29 1.57 6.35
N MET A 127 -15.17 1.14 6.94
CA MET A 127 -14.25 0.18 6.31
C MET A 127 -14.92 -1.18 6.10
N GLU A 128 -15.63 -1.70 7.10
CA GLU A 128 -16.40 -2.95 6.99
C GLU A 128 -17.50 -2.85 5.92
N GLU A 129 -18.28 -1.77 5.93
CA GLU A 129 -19.30 -1.52 4.89
C GLU A 129 -18.70 -1.45 3.48
N LEU A 130 -17.53 -0.82 3.35
CA LEU A 130 -16.83 -0.74 2.06
C LEU A 130 -16.33 -2.12 1.59
N GLU A 131 -15.82 -2.94 2.51
CA GLU A 131 -15.42 -4.33 2.20
C GLU A 131 -16.61 -5.16 1.74
N ASP A 132 -17.76 -5.04 2.41
CA ASP A 132 -19.00 -5.71 2.01
C ASP A 132 -19.47 -5.24 0.62
N VAL A 133 -19.44 -3.94 0.34
CA VAL A 133 -19.78 -3.39 -0.99
C VAL A 133 -18.83 -3.91 -2.08
N ILE A 134 -17.53 -4.00 -1.79
CA ILE A 134 -16.53 -4.55 -2.73
C ILE A 134 -16.83 -6.02 -3.01
N LYS A 135 -17.13 -6.80 -1.97
CA LYS A 135 -17.44 -8.23 -2.08
C LYS A 135 -18.73 -8.45 -2.88
N ASP A 136 -19.81 -7.77 -2.54
CA ASP A 136 -21.10 -7.85 -3.24
C ASP A 136 -20.96 -7.45 -4.71
N THR A 137 -20.19 -6.39 -5.00
CA THR A 137 -19.92 -5.97 -6.38
C THR A 137 -19.11 -7.03 -7.15
N CYS A 138 -18.19 -7.72 -6.48
CA CYS A 138 -17.41 -8.80 -7.09
C CYS A 138 -18.28 -10.04 -7.37
N GLU A 139 -19.10 -10.46 -6.41
CA GLU A 139 -20.04 -11.58 -6.53
C GLU A 139 -21.10 -11.32 -7.61
N GLN A 140 -21.64 -10.09 -7.70
CA GLN A 140 -22.53 -9.70 -8.78
C GLN A 140 -21.85 -9.77 -10.15
N LYS A 141 -20.60 -9.32 -10.27
CA LYS A 141 -19.85 -9.43 -11.53
C LYS A 141 -19.58 -10.88 -11.92
N LEU A 142 -19.34 -11.78 -10.96
CA LEU A 142 -19.16 -13.21 -11.21
C LEU A 142 -20.46 -13.87 -11.70
N THR A 143 -21.59 -13.63 -11.01
CA THR A 143 -22.89 -14.18 -11.40
C THR A 143 -23.38 -13.66 -12.76
N LEU A 144 -23.09 -12.41 -13.11
CA LEU A 144 -23.37 -11.89 -14.45
C LEU A 144 -22.55 -12.60 -15.52
N LYS A 145 -21.25 -12.86 -15.27
CA LYS A 145 -20.40 -13.62 -16.19
C LYS A 145 -20.86 -15.07 -16.35
N GLU A 146 -21.30 -15.72 -15.27
CA GLU A 146 -21.86 -17.08 -15.31
C GLU A 146 -23.17 -17.12 -16.11
N LYS A 147 -24.05 -16.13 -15.93
CA LYS A 147 -25.29 -15.99 -16.71
C LYS A 147 -25.00 -15.74 -18.19
N GLU A 148 -24.01 -14.92 -18.53
CA GLU A 148 -23.58 -14.74 -19.92
C GLU A 148 -22.95 -16.00 -20.52
N ALA A 149 -22.15 -16.74 -19.76
CA ALA A 149 -21.58 -18.02 -20.18
C ALA A 149 -22.67 -19.07 -20.41
N ALA A 150 -23.66 -19.15 -19.52
CA ALA A 150 -24.81 -20.03 -19.67
C ALA A 150 -25.69 -19.66 -20.87
N ARG A 151 -25.80 -18.37 -21.21
CA ARG A 151 -26.54 -17.90 -22.39
C ARG A 151 -25.81 -18.18 -23.72
N LYS A 152 -24.48 -18.25 -23.70
CA LYS A 152 -23.64 -18.62 -24.85
C LYS A 152 -23.42 -20.13 -24.97
N ALA A 153 -23.70 -20.89 -23.92
CA ALA A 153 -23.60 -22.34 -23.95
C ALA A 153 -24.70 -22.91 -24.86
N PRO A 154 -24.37 -23.81 -25.82
CA PRO A 154 -25.38 -24.47 -26.63
C PRO A 154 -26.32 -25.27 -25.71
N PRO A 155 -27.64 -25.27 -25.97
CA PRO A 155 -28.59 -25.97 -25.12
C PRO A 155 -28.25 -27.46 -25.06
N VAL A 156 -28.17 -28.01 -23.85
CA VAL A 156 -27.73 -29.41 -23.61
C VAL A 156 -28.56 -30.42 -24.42
N ALA A 157 -29.84 -30.13 -24.66
CA ALA A 157 -30.71 -30.94 -25.49
C ALA A 157 -30.28 -31.01 -26.96
N GLU A 158 -29.75 -29.92 -27.53
CA GLU A 158 -29.21 -29.91 -28.89
C GLU A 158 -27.93 -30.72 -28.98
N THR A 159 -27.05 -30.62 -27.98
CA THR A 159 -25.83 -31.43 -27.91
C THR A 159 -26.16 -32.93 -27.83
N VAL A 160 -27.12 -33.31 -26.99
CA VAL A 160 -27.58 -34.72 -26.87
C VAL A 160 -28.21 -35.21 -28.17
N ASN A 161 -29.04 -34.38 -28.82
CA ASN A 161 -29.66 -34.74 -30.10
C ASN A 161 -28.63 -34.86 -31.23
N LEU A 162 -27.63 -33.99 -31.28
CA LEU A 162 -26.54 -34.05 -32.25
C LEU A 162 -25.70 -35.31 -32.04
N VAL A 163 -25.33 -35.62 -30.79
CA VAL A 163 -24.57 -36.82 -30.43
C VAL A 163 -25.35 -38.10 -30.78
N LEU A 164 -26.67 -38.14 -30.53
CA LEU A 164 -27.53 -39.26 -30.93
C LEU A 164 -27.71 -39.35 -32.45
N ALA A 165 -27.77 -38.23 -33.16
CA ALA A 165 -27.81 -38.23 -34.63
C ALA A 165 -26.50 -38.73 -35.22
N MET A 166 -25.35 -38.35 -34.66
CA MET A 166 -24.02 -38.77 -35.14
C MET A 166 -23.70 -40.23 -34.81
N MET A 167 -24.03 -40.70 -33.59
CA MET A 167 -23.67 -42.06 -33.16
C MET A 167 -24.74 -43.10 -33.48
N ALA A 168 -26.02 -42.74 -33.42
CA ALA A 168 -27.13 -43.67 -33.59
C ALA A 168 -27.98 -43.39 -34.85
N GLY A 169 -27.63 -42.38 -35.66
CA GLY A 169 -28.37 -42.02 -36.88
C GLY A 169 -29.79 -41.51 -36.60
N LYS A 170 -30.10 -41.17 -35.35
CA LYS A 170 -31.47 -40.86 -34.92
C LYS A 170 -31.94 -39.55 -35.56
N GLY A 171 -32.90 -39.63 -36.47
CA GLY A 171 -33.46 -38.47 -37.18
C GLY A 171 -32.97 -38.25 -38.62
N ILE A 172 -32.00 -39.07 -39.11
CA ILE A 172 -31.55 -39.01 -40.50
C ILE A 172 -32.43 -39.94 -41.34
N ARG A 173 -33.27 -39.39 -42.20
CA ARG A 173 -34.11 -40.17 -43.13
C ARG A 173 -33.27 -40.53 -44.37
N ALA A 174 -33.24 -41.81 -44.74
CA ALA A 174 -32.47 -42.31 -45.89
C ALA A 174 -32.84 -41.66 -47.23
N ALA A 175 -34.02 -41.03 -47.34
CA ALA A 175 -34.45 -40.30 -48.52
C ALA A 175 -33.63 -39.03 -48.84
N ASP A 176 -32.95 -38.46 -47.84
CA ASP A 176 -32.17 -37.23 -47.99
C ASP A 176 -30.68 -37.49 -48.32
N LEU A 177 -30.23 -38.75 -48.29
CA LEU A 177 -28.84 -39.16 -48.54
C LEU A 177 -28.58 -39.69 -49.95
N LEU A 178 -29.63 -39.93 -50.74
CA LEU A 178 -29.47 -40.36 -52.13
C LEU A 178 -29.40 -39.14 -53.05
N PRO A 179 -28.34 -38.96 -53.86
CA PRO A 179 -28.34 -37.94 -54.88
C PRO A 179 -29.50 -38.22 -55.84
N LYS A 180 -30.32 -37.21 -56.12
CA LYS A 180 -31.41 -37.32 -57.09
C LYS A 180 -30.82 -37.65 -58.46
N SER A 181 -30.82 -38.94 -58.82
CA SER A 181 -30.53 -39.41 -60.17
C SER A 181 -31.56 -38.78 -61.12
N LYS A 182 -31.07 -38.03 -62.11
CA LYS A 182 -31.82 -37.80 -63.35
C LYS A 182 -31.82 -39.08 -64.19
#